data_AF-A0A5N6TGF1-F1
#
_entry.id   AF-A0A5N6TGF1-F1
#
_cell.length_a   1.000
_cell.length_b   1.000
_cell.length_c   1.000
_cell.angle_alpha   90.00
_cell.angle_beta   90.00
_cell.angle_gamma   90.00
#
_symmetry.space_group_name_H-M   'P 1'
#
loop_
_entity.id
_entity.type
_entity.pdbx_description
1 polymer ?
#
loop_
_entity_poly.entity_id
_entity_poly.type
_entity_poly.pdbx_seq_one_letter_code
_entity_poly.pdbx_strand_id
1 'polypeptide(L)'
;MALLFIKQKLFPSQNNRSFSKFGKPLLASDDVTLSGDHDDIESQRSYSTFRPSSLISDTTSTGSSRSRINPRIISDAILGLSDGLTVPFALSAGLSALGNTKVVVLGGLAELAAGAISMGLGGYVGAKSEAESYEATVRDAKELVETSPAETTAIVHDIFSAYSLPENAISQINSSLHASHDRLLDFLITFHHKESEPDCNQAWISAVTLALGYFVGGFIPLIPYFIVNQVIDALYYSIGVMAVTLLVFGYIKTCVVRGWRGSDNIAAGIKGGVQMCLVGGVAAGAAIALVRMIGDGS
;
A
#
# COMPACT_ATOMS: atom_id res chain seq x y z
N MET A 1 -10.31 43.80 14.22
CA MET A 1 -8.99 43.60 14.86
C MET A 1 -8.52 42.14 14.91
N ALA A 2 -9.39 41.11 14.92
CA ALA A 2 -8.93 39.71 14.91
C ALA A 2 -8.68 39.10 13.50
N LEU A 3 -9.24 39.68 12.42
CA LEU A 3 -9.08 39.15 11.06
C LEU A 3 -7.79 39.56 10.33
N LEU A 4 -7.03 40.52 10.86
CA LEU A 4 -5.75 40.94 10.26
C LEU A 4 -4.54 40.14 10.76
N PHE A 5 -4.64 39.45 11.90
CA PHE A 5 -3.53 38.68 12.49
C PHE A 5 -3.30 37.31 11.84
N ILE A 6 -4.32 36.71 11.22
CA ILE A 6 -4.19 35.37 10.61
C ILE A 6 -3.53 35.46 9.22
N LYS A 7 -3.70 36.56 8.49
CA LYS A 7 -3.13 36.73 7.14
C LYS A 7 -1.60 36.92 7.14
N GLN A 8 -1.02 37.36 8.26
CA GLN A 8 0.41 37.69 8.37
C GLN A 8 1.29 36.51 8.84
N LYS A 9 0.68 35.43 9.36
CA LYS A 9 1.41 34.24 9.84
C LYS A 9 1.53 33.12 8.82
N LEU A 10 0.74 33.17 7.74
CA LEU A 10 0.71 32.15 6.69
C LEU A 10 1.53 32.49 5.43
N PHE A 11 2.03 33.73 5.29
CA PHE A 11 2.86 34.12 4.14
C PHE A 11 3.95 35.14 4.51
N PRO A 12 5.18 34.73 4.87
CA PRO A 12 6.34 35.60 4.77
C PRO A 12 6.89 35.54 3.34
N SER A 13 6.51 36.54 2.53
CA SER A 13 7.22 36.88 1.30
C SER A 13 8.49 37.63 1.66
N GLN A 14 9.67 37.10 1.30
CA GLN A 14 10.83 37.93 1.00
C GLN A 14 11.66 37.33 -0.15
N ASN A 15 11.58 38.03 -1.27
CA ASN A 15 12.55 38.07 -2.34
C ASN A 15 13.70 39.01 -1.91
N ASN A 16 14.95 38.53 -1.88
CA ASN A 16 16.06 39.35 -2.36
C ASN A 16 17.31 38.51 -2.69
N ARG A 17 17.85 38.74 -3.89
CA ARG A 17 19.06 38.15 -4.45
C ARG A 17 20.32 38.73 -3.80
N SER A 18 21.37 37.91 -3.65
CA SER A 18 22.75 38.32 -3.93
C SER A 18 23.63 37.10 -4.23
N PHE A 19 24.61 37.30 -5.11
CA PHE A 19 25.36 36.31 -5.89
C PHE A 19 26.83 36.23 -5.41
N SER A 20 27.49 35.11 -5.75
CA SER A 20 28.95 34.79 -5.64
C SER A 20 29.45 34.36 -4.24
N LYS A 21 30.33 33.36 -4.06
CA LYS A 21 31.53 32.93 -4.82
C LYS A 21 31.83 31.42 -4.67
N PHE A 22 32.52 30.92 -5.69
CA PHE A 22 33.25 29.65 -5.80
C PHE A 22 34.16 29.31 -4.61
N GLY A 23 34.26 28.01 -4.29
CA GLY A 23 35.32 27.42 -3.47
C GLY A 23 35.13 25.91 -3.20
N LYS A 24 35.73 25.04 -4.02
CA LYS A 24 36.06 23.63 -3.68
C LYS A 24 37.30 23.61 -2.76
N PRO A 25 37.79 22.47 -2.24
CA PRO A 25 37.16 21.25 -1.71
C PRO A 25 37.73 20.89 -0.31
N LEU A 26 37.02 20.12 0.51
CA LEU A 26 37.58 19.51 1.72
C LEU A 26 36.97 18.13 1.91
N LEU A 27 37.70 17.08 1.51
CA LEU A 27 38.14 16.04 2.43
C LEU A 27 39.09 15.09 1.71
N ALA A 28 40.29 15.03 2.28
CA ALA A 28 41.32 14.08 1.98
C ALA A 28 40.90 12.70 2.47
N SER A 29 41.41 11.69 1.76
CA SER A 29 41.44 10.29 2.17
C SER A 29 42.06 10.14 3.55
N ASP A 30 41.49 9.27 4.38
CA ASP A 30 42.24 8.37 5.25
C ASP A 30 41.37 7.15 5.59
N ASP A 31 41.98 5.98 5.44
CA ASP A 31 41.47 4.65 5.77
C ASP A 31 41.14 4.52 7.26
N VAL A 32 39.93 4.02 7.59
CA VAL A 32 39.72 3.17 8.77
C VAL A 32 38.67 2.11 8.42
N THR A 33 39.15 0.88 8.23
CA THR A 33 38.40 -0.37 8.35
C THR A 33 37.80 -0.45 9.75
N LEU A 34 36.49 -0.73 9.88
CA LEU A 34 35.93 -1.62 10.91
C LEU A 34 34.42 -1.87 10.69
N SER A 35 34.12 -3.16 10.70
CA SER A 35 32.85 -3.90 10.73
C SER A 35 31.59 -3.17 11.21
N GLY A 36 30.52 -3.33 10.42
CA GLY A 36 29.13 -3.02 10.81
C GLY A 36 28.16 -3.72 9.87
N ASP A 37 27.52 -4.75 10.39
CA ASP A 37 26.46 -5.56 9.78
C ASP A 37 25.22 -4.67 9.54
N HIS A 38 24.82 -4.49 8.28
CA HIS A 38 23.55 -3.86 7.92
C HIS A 38 22.97 -4.56 6.69
N ASP A 39 21.83 -5.21 6.94
CA ASP A 39 20.94 -5.81 5.96
C ASP A 39 20.38 -4.75 5.01
N ASP A 40 21.00 -4.59 3.85
CA ASP A 40 20.42 -3.95 2.67
C ASP A 40 20.41 -4.99 1.54
N ILE A 41 19.27 -5.65 1.31
CA ILE A 41 19.02 -6.38 0.06
C ILE A 41 17.70 -5.88 -0.53
N GLU A 42 17.77 -4.68 -1.08
CA GLU A 42 16.97 -4.27 -2.21
C GLU A 42 17.58 -4.91 -3.47
N SER A 43 17.00 -6.01 -3.95
CA SER A 43 17.41 -6.61 -5.22
C SER A 43 16.29 -6.51 -6.25
N GLN A 44 16.44 -5.51 -7.10
CA GLN A 44 16.04 -5.54 -8.51
C GLN A 44 16.43 -6.87 -9.17
N ARG A 45 15.52 -7.48 -9.95
CA ARG A 45 15.81 -8.34 -11.11
C ARG A 45 14.52 -8.49 -11.93
N SER A 46 14.42 -7.73 -13.02
CA SER A 46 14.69 -8.20 -14.40
C SER A 46 13.66 -9.20 -14.93
N TYR A 47 12.70 -8.71 -15.70
CA TYR A 47 12.11 -9.45 -16.81
C TYR A 47 12.42 -8.69 -18.11
N SER A 48 13.46 -9.14 -18.81
CA SER A 48 13.60 -8.90 -20.24
C SER A 48 13.13 -10.15 -20.96
N THR A 49 12.37 -10.01 -22.04
CA THR A 49 12.79 -10.46 -23.39
C THR A 49 11.78 -9.93 -24.42
N PHE A 50 12.32 -9.28 -25.45
CA PHE A 50 11.67 -8.65 -26.60
C PHE A 50 10.65 -9.53 -27.35
N ARG A 51 9.65 -8.89 -27.97
CA ARG A 51 8.84 -9.46 -29.07
C ARG A 51 8.97 -8.55 -30.30
N PRO A 52 9.49 -9.01 -31.44
CA PRO A 52 9.41 -8.27 -32.70
C PRO A 52 8.06 -8.55 -33.38
N SER A 53 7.45 -7.53 -33.92
CA SER A 53 6.23 -7.62 -34.73
C SER A 53 6.59 -8.03 -36.16
N SER A 54 6.09 -9.18 -36.65
CA SER A 54 5.72 -9.32 -38.06
C SER A 54 4.82 -10.54 -38.31
N LEU A 55 3.73 -10.25 -39.02
CA LEU A 55 2.98 -11.06 -39.99
C LEU A 55 2.14 -12.28 -39.55
N ILE A 56 0.95 -12.29 -40.15
CA ILE A 56 -0.22 -13.16 -39.99
C ILE A 56 0.09 -14.60 -40.42
N SER A 57 -0.33 -15.58 -39.62
CA SER A 57 -0.87 -16.88 -40.07
C SER A 57 -1.50 -17.62 -38.89
N ASP A 58 -2.74 -18.09 -39.08
CA ASP A 58 -3.54 -18.86 -38.14
C ASP A 58 -2.81 -20.09 -37.61
N THR A 59 -2.69 -20.23 -36.29
CA THR A 59 -2.69 -21.53 -35.61
C THR A 59 -3.18 -21.36 -34.17
N THR A 60 -4.24 -22.10 -33.86
CA THR A 60 -4.80 -22.39 -32.55
C THR A 60 -3.73 -22.63 -31.47
N SER A 61 -3.47 -21.64 -30.61
CA SER A 61 -2.73 -21.84 -29.38
C SER A 61 -3.68 -21.83 -28.19
N THR A 62 -3.95 -23.03 -27.67
CA THR A 62 -4.46 -23.28 -26.31
C THR A 62 -3.49 -22.68 -25.29
N GLY A 63 -3.63 -21.38 -25.02
CA GLY A 63 -2.93 -20.70 -23.94
C GLY A 63 -3.60 -21.06 -22.62
N SER A 64 -2.86 -21.67 -21.69
CA SER A 64 -3.32 -21.89 -20.33
C SER A 64 -3.68 -20.55 -19.68
N SER A 65 -4.97 -20.23 -19.62
CA SER A 65 -5.50 -19.12 -18.84
C SER A 65 -5.28 -19.41 -17.35
N ARG A 66 -4.07 -19.17 -16.86
CA ARG A 66 -3.90 -18.93 -15.42
C ARG A 66 -4.64 -17.64 -15.13
N SER A 67 -5.81 -17.76 -14.51
CA SER A 67 -6.52 -16.64 -13.90
C SER A 67 -5.53 -15.89 -13.01
N ARG A 68 -5.00 -14.76 -13.48
CA ARG A 68 -4.20 -13.88 -12.65
C ARG A 68 -5.18 -13.05 -11.85
N ILE A 69 -5.34 -13.40 -10.58
CA ILE A 69 -6.08 -12.57 -9.63
C ILE A 69 -5.39 -11.21 -9.58
N ASN A 70 -6.15 -10.12 -9.66
CA ASN A 70 -5.61 -8.77 -9.64
C ASN A 70 -4.86 -8.54 -8.31
N PRO A 71 -3.55 -8.15 -8.34
CA PRO A 71 -2.75 -8.00 -7.13
C PRO A 71 -3.33 -6.98 -6.15
N ARG A 72 -4.08 -5.99 -6.65
CA ARG A 72 -4.78 -5.02 -5.80
C ARG A 72 -5.90 -5.65 -4.98
N ILE A 73 -6.69 -6.55 -5.56
CA ILE A 73 -7.74 -7.30 -4.82
C ILE A 73 -7.10 -8.09 -3.66
N ILE A 74 -5.95 -8.70 -3.90
CA ILE A 74 -5.22 -9.45 -2.87
C ILE A 74 -4.72 -8.51 -1.77
N SER A 75 -4.13 -7.37 -2.14
CA SER A 75 -3.68 -6.35 -1.19
C SER A 75 -4.83 -5.83 -0.33
N ASP A 76 -5.94 -5.46 -0.97
CA ASP A 76 -7.15 -4.94 -0.35
C ASP A 76 -7.77 -5.95 0.63
N ALA A 77 -7.83 -7.23 0.23
CA ALA A 77 -8.28 -8.30 1.11
C ALA A 77 -7.36 -8.50 2.31
N ILE A 78 -6.05 -8.47 2.11
CA ILE A 78 -5.06 -8.60 3.18
C ILE A 78 -5.16 -7.43 4.16
N LEU A 79 -5.32 -6.19 3.66
CA LEU A 79 -5.48 -5.01 4.51
C LEU A 79 -6.76 -5.11 5.35
N GLY A 80 -7.91 -5.38 4.70
CA GLY A 80 -9.19 -5.54 5.40
C GLY A 80 -9.14 -6.66 6.44
N LEU A 81 -8.62 -7.84 6.10
CA LEU A 81 -8.50 -8.96 7.03
C LEU A 81 -7.52 -8.68 8.17
N SER A 82 -6.38 -8.04 7.92
CA SER A 82 -5.38 -7.73 8.95
C SER A 82 -5.98 -6.87 10.06
N ASP A 83 -6.72 -5.83 9.67
CA ASP A 83 -7.32 -4.89 10.60
C ASP A 83 -8.55 -5.50 11.26
N GLY A 84 -9.40 -6.20 10.49
CA GLY A 84 -10.57 -6.92 11.01
C GLY A 84 -10.19 -7.98 12.06
N LEU A 85 -9.08 -8.69 11.86
CA LEU A 85 -8.60 -9.66 12.86
C LEU A 85 -8.06 -9.00 14.13
N THR A 86 -7.51 -7.79 14.03
CA THR A 86 -6.77 -7.17 15.14
C THR A 86 -7.65 -6.26 15.98
N VAL A 87 -8.39 -5.36 15.35
CA VAL A 87 -9.12 -4.26 16.02
C VAL A 87 -10.35 -4.79 16.77
N PRO A 88 -11.31 -5.48 16.12
CA PRO A 88 -12.43 -6.14 16.80
C PRO A 88 -12.01 -7.11 17.91
N PHE A 89 -10.92 -7.87 17.72
CA PHE A 89 -10.38 -8.74 18.76
C PHE A 89 -9.92 -7.93 19.97
N ALA A 90 -9.08 -6.92 19.77
CA ALA A 90 -8.58 -6.07 20.86
C ALA A 90 -9.72 -5.38 21.61
N LEU A 91 -10.72 -4.86 20.89
CA LEU A 91 -11.91 -4.27 21.48
C LEU A 91 -12.68 -5.31 22.31
N SER A 92 -12.95 -6.50 21.76
CA SER A 92 -13.68 -7.55 22.48
C SER A 92 -12.96 -7.99 23.76
N ALA A 93 -11.62 -8.06 23.72
CA ALA A 93 -10.78 -8.35 24.87
C ALA A 93 -10.85 -7.25 25.92
N GLY A 94 -10.79 -5.98 25.51
CA GLY A 94 -10.96 -4.83 26.40
C GLY A 94 -12.34 -4.81 27.06
N LEU A 95 -13.41 -4.94 26.27
CA LEU A 95 -14.79 -4.94 26.78
C LEU A 95 -15.08 -6.13 27.71
N SER A 96 -14.36 -7.24 27.55
CA SER A 96 -14.48 -8.40 28.44
C SER A 96 -14.07 -8.09 29.88
N ALA A 97 -13.21 -7.08 30.09
CA ALA A 97 -12.85 -6.62 31.42
C ALA A 97 -14.06 -6.03 32.19
N LEU A 98 -15.13 -5.62 31.49
CA LEU A 98 -16.37 -5.11 32.11
C LEU A 98 -17.29 -6.21 32.65
N GLY A 99 -16.96 -7.49 32.45
CA GLY A 99 -17.72 -8.59 33.06
C GLY A 99 -19.04 -8.95 32.36
N ASN A 100 -19.38 -8.34 31.23
CA ASN A 100 -20.69 -8.52 30.57
C ASN A 100 -20.57 -8.93 29.09
N THR A 101 -20.91 -10.18 28.78
CA THR A 101 -20.89 -10.74 27.42
C THR A 101 -21.77 -9.96 26.44
N LYS A 102 -22.92 -9.41 26.87
CA LYS A 102 -23.79 -8.62 25.99
C LYS A 102 -23.12 -7.32 25.54
N VAL A 103 -22.33 -6.69 26.42
CA VAL A 103 -21.58 -5.48 26.09
C VAL A 103 -20.51 -5.80 25.05
N VAL A 104 -19.81 -6.93 25.20
CA VAL A 104 -18.81 -7.39 24.23
C VAL A 104 -19.44 -7.67 22.87
N VAL A 105 -20.55 -8.40 22.83
CA VAL A 105 -21.21 -8.77 21.56
C VAL A 105 -21.81 -7.55 20.87
N LEU A 106 -22.57 -6.72 21.57
CA LEU A 106 -23.21 -5.55 20.96
C LEU A 106 -22.18 -4.48 20.57
N GLY A 107 -21.19 -4.23 21.45
CA GLY A 107 -20.11 -3.29 21.17
C GLY A 107 -19.23 -3.76 20.00
N GLY A 108 -18.88 -5.05 19.98
CA GLY A 108 -18.11 -5.66 18.91
C GLY A 108 -18.84 -5.66 17.57
N LEU A 109 -20.14 -6.00 17.54
CA LEU A 109 -20.93 -5.93 16.30
C LEU A 109 -21.10 -4.50 15.79
N ALA A 110 -21.31 -3.53 16.69
CA ALA A 110 -21.42 -2.12 16.33
C ALA A 110 -20.11 -1.61 15.73
N GLU A 111 -18.98 -1.93 16.35
CA GLU A 111 -17.65 -1.59 15.84
C GLU A 111 -17.36 -2.31 14.51
N LEU A 112 -17.70 -3.59 14.39
CA LEU A 112 -17.51 -4.35 13.15
C LEU A 112 -18.28 -3.73 11.97
N ALA A 113 -19.53 -3.34 12.19
CA ALA A 113 -20.35 -2.69 11.17
C ALA A 113 -19.80 -1.30 10.80
N ALA A 114 -19.47 -0.48 11.81
CA ALA A 114 -18.92 0.86 11.59
C ALA A 114 -17.55 0.81 10.89
N GLY A 115 -16.67 -0.09 11.33
CA GLY A 115 -15.34 -0.30 10.77
C GLY A 115 -15.39 -0.82 9.34
N ALA A 116 -16.25 -1.80 9.04
CA ALA A 116 -16.41 -2.32 7.67
C ALA A 116 -16.91 -1.25 6.70
N ILE A 117 -17.91 -0.44 7.12
CA ILE A 117 -18.41 0.68 6.30
C ILE A 117 -17.31 1.73 6.11
N SER A 118 -16.60 2.10 7.18
CA SER A 118 -15.54 3.09 7.12
C SER A 118 -14.40 2.65 6.20
N MET A 119 -13.96 1.39 6.30
CA MET A 119 -12.95 0.83 5.42
C MET A 119 -13.40 0.74 3.97
N GLY A 120 -14.64 0.31 3.72
CA GLY A 120 -15.19 0.26 2.37
C GLY A 120 -15.24 1.63 1.71
N LEU A 121 -15.70 2.65 2.44
CA LEU A 121 -15.68 4.03 1.96
C LEU A 121 -14.24 4.54 1.76
N GLY A 122 -13.31 4.19 2.65
CA GLY A 122 -11.89 4.52 2.50
C GLY A 122 -11.28 3.92 1.23
N GLY A 123 -11.54 2.64 0.95
CA GLY A 123 -11.11 1.98 -0.28
C GLY A 123 -11.74 2.60 -1.53
N TYR A 124 -13.04 2.91 -1.50
CA TYR A 124 -13.74 3.55 -2.61
C TYR A 124 -13.14 4.93 -2.93
N VAL A 125 -13.02 5.79 -1.92
CA VAL A 125 -12.52 7.16 -2.09
C VAL A 125 -11.05 7.13 -2.49
N GLY A 126 -10.23 6.26 -1.88
CA GLY A 126 -8.83 6.11 -2.25
C GLY A 126 -8.65 5.73 -3.72
N ALA A 127 -9.34 4.67 -4.18
CA ALA A 127 -9.28 4.24 -5.57
C ALA A 127 -9.90 5.26 -6.55
N LYS A 128 -10.94 6.00 -6.14
CA LYS A 128 -11.49 7.10 -6.95
C LYS A 128 -10.50 8.25 -7.07
N SER A 129 -9.82 8.62 -5.99
CA SER A 129 -8.79 9.65 -6.00
C SER A 129 -7.57 9.25 -6.82
N GLU A 130 -7.18 7.97 -6.83
CA GLU A 130 -6.16 7.47 -7.76
C GLU A 130 -6.58 7.69 -9.22
N ALA A 131 -7.84 7.44 -9.57
CA ALA A 131 -8.36 7.67 -10.92
C ALA A 131 -8.42 9.15 -11.30
N GLU A 132 -8.91 10.01 -10.41
CA GLU A 132 -8.92 11.46 -10.63
C GLU A 132 -7.49 12.04 -10.74
N SER A 133 -6.53 11.50 -9.99
CA SER A 133 -5.11 11.85 -10.12
C SER A 133 -4.56 11.47 -11.48
N TYR A 134 -4.86 10.26 -11.96
CA TYR A 134 -4.43 9.81 -13.28
C TYR A 134 -4.99 10.69 -14.40
N GLU A 135 -6.28 11.04 -14.34
CA GLU A 135 -6.89 11.95 -15.33
C GLU A 135 -6.25 13.34 -15.32
N ALA A 136 -5.87 13.85 -14.15
CA ALA A 136 -5.13 15.11 -14.04
C ALA A 136 -3.76 15.01 -14.71
N THR A 137 -3.00 13.94 -14.44
CA THR A 137 -1.71 13.66 -15.07
C THR A 137 -1.81 13.57 -16.60
N VAL A 138 -2.84 12.91 -17.13
CA VAL A 138 -3.09 12.81 -18.57
C VAL A 138 -3.31 14.20 -19.19
N ARG A 139 -4.09 15.05 -18.51
CA ARG A 139 -4.37 16.42 -18.98
C ARG A 139 -3.11 17.28 -18.96
N ASP A 140 -2.31 17.21 -17.90
CA ASP A 140 -1.08 17.99 -17.77
C ASP A 140 -0.05 17.53 -18.82
N ALA A 141 0.07 16.22 -19.06
CA ALA A 141 0.93 15.68 -20.12
C ALA A 141 0.47 16.11 -21.52
N LYS A 142 -0.85 16.20 -21.75
CA LYS A 142 -1.40 16.70 -23.01
C LYS A 142 -1.09 18.18 -23.21
N GLU A 143 -1.28 19.00 -22.19
CA GLU A 143 -0.94 20.43 -22.22
C GLU A 143 0.56 20.65 -22.52
N LEU A 144 1.42 19.82 -21.93
CA LEU A 144 2.86 19.87 -22.14
C LEU A 144 3.25 19.54 -23.59
N VAL A 145 2.62 18.52 -24.19
CA VAL A 145 2.83 18.15 -25.61
C VAL A 145 2.40 19.29 -26.55
N GLU A 146 1.30 19.98 -26.24
CA GLU A 146 0.76 21.07 -27.07
C GLU A 146 1.53 22.39 -26.92
N THR A 147 2.03 22.68 -25.71
CA THR A 147 2.58 24.01 -25.39
C THR A 147 4.11 24.07 -25.44
N SER A 148 4.79 22.97 -25.10
CA SER A 148 6.25 22.95 -24.91
C SER A 148 6.98 21.79 -25.61
N PRO A 149 7.11 21.81 -26.96
CA PRO A 149 7.88 20.79 -27.70
C PRO A 149 9.36 20.69 -27.30
N ALA A 150 9.98 21.82 -26.92
CA ALA A 150 11.37 21.85 -26.48
C ALA A 150 11.58 21.16 -25.12
N GLU A 151 10.61 21.31 -24.22
CA GLU A 151 10.63 20.68 -22.89
C GLU A 151 10.42 19.17 -22.98
N THR A 152 9.45 18.74 -23.80
CA THR A 152 9.23 17.30 -24.06
C THR A 152 10.44 16.63 -24.72
N THR A 153 11.14 17.32 -25.62
CA THR A 153 12.42 16.84 -26.18
C THR A 153 13.49 16.66 -25.10
N ALA A 154 13.62 17.62 -24.17
CA ALA A 154 14.56 17.52 -23.05
C ALA A 154 14.21 16.35 -22.12
N ILE A 155 12.92 16.15 -21.82
CA ILE A 155 12.44 15.04 -20.99
C ILE A 155 12.78 13.68 -21.62
N VAL A 156 12.52 13.50 -22.92
CA VAL A 156 12.86 12.26 -23.65
C VAL A 156 14.37 12.03 -23.58
N HIS A 157 15.17 13.08 -23.80
CA HIS A 157 16.63 13.00 -23.73
C HIS A 157 17.10 12.57 -22.34
N ASP A 158 16.62 13.23 -21.29
CA ASP A 158 16.98 12.95 -19.90
C ASP A 158 16.64 11.50 -19.51
N ILE A 159 15.43 11.03 -19.87
CA ILE A 159 15.01 9.64 -19.59
C ILE A 159 15.95 8.63 -20.25
N PHE A 160 16.31 8.83 -21.52
CA PHE A 160 17.15 7.87 -22.26
C PHE A 160 18.65 8.01 -21.96
N SER A 161 19.11 9.19 -21.53
CA SER A 161 20.49 9.42 -21.12
C SER A 161 20.89 8.54 -19.94
N ALA A 162 19.96 8.27 -19.03
CA ALA A 162 20.16 7.38 -17.88
C ALA A 162 20.51 5.93 -18.28
N TYR A 163 20.17 5.51 -19.50
CA TYR A 163 20.45 4.18 -20.02
C TYR A 163 21.76 4.10 -20.81
N SER A 164 22.59 5.15 -20.80
CA SER A 164 23.88 5.21 -21.54
C SER A 164 23.73 4.94 -23.05
N LEU A 165 22.60 5.36 -23.63
CA LEU A 165 22.38 5.28 -25.07
C LEU A 165 23.21 6.35 -25.81
N PRO A 166 23.71 6.04 -27.01
CA PRO A 166 24.47 7.02 -27.77
C PRO A 166 23.55 8.15 -28.27
N GLU A 167 24.06 9.37 -28.28
CA GLU A 167 23.31 10.61 -28.55
C GLU A 167 22.57 10.60 -29.92
N ASN A 168 23.16 9.93 -30.90
CA ASN A 168 22.56 9.75 -32.22
C ASN A 168 21.31 8.86 -32.21
N ALA A 169 21.21 7.91 -31.27
CA ALA A 169 20.03 7.06 -31.10
C ALA A 169 18.93 7.82 -30.35
N ILE A 170 19.27 8.57 -29.30
CA ILE A 170 18.31 9.38 -28.53
C ILE A 170 17.63 10.42 -29.43
N SER A 171 18.39 11.12 -30.27
CA SER A 171 17.85 12.09 -31.22
C SER A 171 16.90 11.47 -32.26
N GLN A 172 17.17 10.24 -32.73
CA GLN A 172 16.27 9.50 -33.63
C GLN A 172 14.99 9.06 -32.92
N ILE A 173 15.09 8.57 -31.68
CA ILE A 173 13.94 8.20 -30.85
C ILE A 173 13.06 9.43 -30.61
N ASN A 174 13.66 10.56 -30.22
CA ASN A 174 12.96 11.80 -29.98
C ASN A 174 12.21 12.29 -31.23
N SER A 175 12.87 12.31 -32.38
CA SER A 175 12.23 12.68 -33.66
C SER A 175 11.07 11.75 -34.01
N SER A 176 11.20 10.45 -33.73
CA SER A 176 10.16 9.45 -34.00
C SER A 176 8.98 9.56 -33.04
N LEU A 177 9.20 9.90 -31.77
CA LEU A 177 8.14 10.13 -30.79
C LEU A 177 7.36 11.40 -31.11
N HIS A 178 8.04 12.51 -31.42
CA HIS A 178 7.40 13.77 -31.81
C HIS A 178 6.62 13.69 -33.14
N ALA A 179 6.86 12.67 -33.97
CA ALA A 179 6.08 12.43 -35.19
C ALA A 179 4.61 12.02 -34.90
N SER A 180 4.30 11.57 -33.68
CA SER A 180 2.94 11.20 -33.28
C SER A 180 2.63 11.65 -31.86
N HIS A 181 1.66 12.54 -31.71
CA HIS A 181 1.27 13.10 -30.41
C HIS A 181 0.82 12.00 -29.44
N ASP A 182 0.07 11.01 -29.92
CA ASP A 182 -0.42 9.91 -29.07
C ASP A 182 0.72 9.06 -28.48
N ARG A 183 1.77 8.76 -29.26
CA ARG A 183 2.91 7.98 -28.74
C ARG A 183 3.78 8.78 -27.81
N LEU A 184 3.93 10.09 -28.06
CA LEU A 184 4.65 10.97 -27.14
C LEU A 184 3.89 11.11 -25.82
N LEU A 185 2.56 11.26 -25.87
CA LEU A 185 1.71 11.29 -24.68
C LEU A 185 1.80 10.00 -23.88
N ASP A 186 1.64 8.85 -24.53
CA ASP A 186 1.77 7.52 -23.91
C ASP A 186 3.17 7.31 -23.29
N PHE A 187 4.22 7.77 -23.99
CA PHE A 187 5.58 7.76 -23.48
C PHE A 187 5.72 8.63 -22.21
N LEU A 188 5.17 9.85 -22.21
CA LEU A 188 5.26 10.75 -21.06
C LEU A 188 4.46 10.24 -19.85
N ILE A 189 3.29 9.66 -20.07
CA ILE A 189 2.50 9.05 -18.98
C ILE A 189 3.28 7.86 -18.40
N THR A 190 3.80 6.99 -19.26
CA THR A 190 4.47 5.75 -18.83
C THR A 190 5.85 5.98 -18.21
N PHE A 191 6.70 6.80 -18.83
CA PHE A 191 8.12 6.92 -18.45
C PHE A 191 8.42 8.15 -17.61
N HIS A 192 7.73 9.28 -17.84
CA HIS A 192 7.93 10.49 -17.05
C HIS A 192 7.08 10.45 -15.77
N HIS A 193 5.77 10.24 -15.89
CA HIS A 193 4.87 10.23 -14.73
C HIS A 193 4.80 8.89 -14.01
N LYS A 194 5.10 7.78 -14.69
CA LYS A 194 5.12 6.41 -14.12
C LYS A 194 3.79 5.98 -13.50
N GLU A 195 2.69 6.59 -13.94
CA GLU A 195 1.35 6.24 -13.48
C GLU A 195 0.75 5.14 -14.37
N SER A 196 0.05 4.20 -13.74
CA SER A 196 -0.67 3.13 -14.43
C SER A 196 -2.14 3.49 -14.56
N GLU A 197 -2.76 3.17 -15.69
CA GLU A 197 -4.18 3.41 -15.90
C GLU A 197 -5.04 2.62 -14.87
N PRO A 198 -5.93 3.28 -14.12
CA PRO A 198 -6.82 2.62 -13.19
C PRO A 198 -7.97 1.89 -13.91
N ASP A 199 -8.38 0.73 -13.41
CA ASP A 199 -9.50 -0.03 -13.97
C ASP A 199 -10.84 0.66 -13.64
N CYS A 200 -11.79 0.74 -14.59
CA CYS A 200 -13.07 1.44 -14.38
C CYS A 200 -13.93 0.91 -13.21
N ASN A 201 -13.77 -0.37 -12.83
CA ASN A 201 -14.50 -0.97 -11.71
C ASN A 201 -13.67 -1.06 -10.41
N GLN A 202 -12.46 -0.49 -10.39
CA GLN A 202 -11.50 -0.63 -9.31
C GLN A 202 -12.03 -0.10 -7.98
N ALA A 203 -12.69 1.06 -7.99
CA ALA A 203 -13.15 1.70 -6.77
C ALA A 203 -14.19 0.88 -6.01
N TRP A 204 -15.17 0.31 -6.71
CA TRP A 204 -16.19 -0.55 -6.09
C TRP A 204 -15.61 -1.89 -5.63
N ILE A 205 -14.73 -2.49 -6.42
CA ILE A 205 -14.09 -3.76 -6.04
C ILE A 205 -13.24 -3.57 -4.79
N SER A 206 -12.45 -2.50 -4.73
CA SER A 206 -11.61 -2.17 -3.56
C SER A 206 -12.46 -1.99 -2.31
N ALA A 207 -13.54 -1.19 -2.41
CA ALA A 207 -14.47 -0.93 -1.33
C ALA A 207 -15.08 -2.22 -0.75
N VAL A 208 -15.62 -3.08 -1.61
CA VAL A 208 -16.27 -4.33 -1.19
C VAL A 208 -15.24 -5.29 -0.59
N THR A 209 -14.05 -5.40 -1.20
CA THR A 209 -13.01 -6.32 -0.75
C THR A 209 -12.46 -5.93 0.63
N LEU A 210 -12.19 -4.63 0.86
CA LEU A 210 -11.79 -4.12 2.18
C LEU A 210 -12.88 -4.35 3.22
N ALA A 211 -14.10 -3.92 2.93
CA ALA A 211 -15.22 -4.00 3.88
C ALA A 211 -15.52 -5.45 4.28
N LEU A 212 -15.55 -6.36 3.29
CA LEU A 212 -15.81 -7.77 3.55
C LEU A 212 -14.64 -8.43 4.29
N GLY A 213 -13.40 -8.10 3.93
CA GLY A 213 -12.21 -8.56 4.65
C GLY A 213 -12.26 -8.15 6.12
N TYR A 214 -12.58 -6.89 6.40
CA TYR A 214 -12.73 -6.37 7.76
C TYR A 214 -13.85 -7.08 8.52
N PHE A 215 -15.03 -7.17 7.91
CA PHE A 215 -16.20 -7.78 8.53
C PHE A 215 -15.96 -9.27 8.85
N VAL A 216 -15.44 -10.04 7.89
CA VAL A 216 -15.17 -11.47 8.08
C VAL A 216 -14.06 -11.67 9.11
N GLY A 217 -12.97 -10.90 9.04
CA GLY A 217 -11.88 -10.98 10.00
C GLY A 217 -12.34 -10.68 11.42
N GLY A 218 -13.13 -9.61 11.59
CA GLY A 218 -13.61 -9.16 12.90
C GLY A 218 -14.77 -9.95 13.48
N PHE A 219 -15.47 -10.72 12.65
CA PHE A 219 -16.50 -11.63 13.15
C PHE A 219 -15.89 -12.84 13.88
N ILE A 220 -14.73 -13.33 13.42
CA ILE A 220 -14.03 -14.50 13.99
C ILE A 220 -13.80 -14.39 15.51
N PRO A 221 -13.20 -13.30 16.06
CA PRO A 221 -13.00 -13.17 17.50
C PRO A 221 -14.31 -13.11 18.31
N LEU A 222 -15.43 -12.72 17.69
CA LEU A 222 -16.72 -12.60 18.35
C LEU A 222 -17.47 -13.93 18.48
N ILE A 223 -17.18 -14.92 17.62
CA ILE A 223 -17.88 -16.23 17.60
C ILE A 223 -17.98 -16.88 18.99
N PRO A 224 -16.90 -16.96 19.81
CA PRO A 224 -16.97 -17.60 21.12
C PRO A 224 -17.91 -16.90 22.12
N TYR A 225 -18.08 -15.58 22.00
CA TYR A 225 -18.96 -14.80 22.87
C TYR A 225 -20.45 -15.04 22.61
N PHE A 226 -20.82 -15.59 21.45
CA PHE A 226 -22.21 -16.00 21.19
C PHE A 226 -22.56 -17.35 21.81
N ILE A 227 -21.56 -18.20 22.07
CA ILE A 227 -21.75 -19.59 22.50
C ILE A 227 -21.60 -19.71 24.02
N VAL A 228 -20.65 -18.97 24.60
CA VAL A 228 -20.27 -19.10 26.00
C VAL A 228 -20.90 -17.99 26.84
N ASN A 229 -21.66 -18.37 27.87
CA ASN A 229 -22.37 -17.43 28.73
C ASN A 229 -21.44 -16.61 29.64
N GLN A 230 -20.33 -17.21 30.08
CA GLN A 230 -19.35 -16.56 30.94
C GLN A 230 -18.32 -15.80 30.11
N VAL A 231 -18.21 -14.48 30.35
CA VAL A 231 -17.37 -13.59 29.54
C VAL A 231 -15.88 -13.95 29.58
N ILE A 232 -15.38 -14.39 30.74
CA ILE A 232 -13.96 -14.72 30.91
C ILE A 232 -13.62 -16.03 30.17
N ASP A 233 -14.49 -17.03 30.24
CA ASP A 233 -14.33 -18.26 29.47
C ASP A 233 -14.41 -17.96 27.97
N ALA A 234 -15.38 -17.13 27.55
CA ALA A 234 -15.51 -16.68 26.16
C ALA A 234 -14.25 -15.98 25.65
N LEU A 235 -13.62 -15.14 26.48
CA LEU A 235 -12.36 -14.47 26.19
C LEU A 235 -11.22 -15.49 25.98
N TYR A 236 -11.07 -16.50 26.84
CA TYR A 236 -10.03 -17.51 26.65
C TYR A 236 -10.20 -18.30 25.35
N TYR A 237 -11.43 -18.70 25.01
CA TYR A 237 -11.71 -19.33 23.71
C TYR A 237 -11.43 -18.38 22.55
N SER A 238 -11.79 -17.10 22.67
CA SER A 238 -11.50 -16.07 21.66
C SER A 238 -10.00 -15.89 21.45
N ILE A 239 -9.20 -15.80 22.51
CA ILE A 239 -7.73 -15.75 22.42
C ILE A 239 -7.18 -16.97 21.69
N GLY A 240 -7.67 -18.18 22.01
CA GLY A 240 -7.23 -19.41 21.35
C GLY A 240 -7.55 -19.42 19.85
N VAL A 241 -8.79 -19.09 19.48
CA VAL A 241 -9.23 -18.98 18.08
C VAL A 241 -8.42 -17.92 17.33
N MET A 242 -8.17 -16.77 17.97
CA MET A 242 -7.43 -15.67 17.36
C MET A 242 -5.95 -15.96 17.20
N ALA A 243 -5.30 -16.62 18.16
CA ALA A 243 -3.91 -17.03 18.02
C ALA A 243 -3.71 -17.95 16.80
N VAL A 244 -4.61 -18.91 16.60
CA VAL A 244 -4.58 -19.79 15.41
C VAL A 244 -4.85 -18.99 14.15
N THR A 245 -5.87 -18.12 14.17
CA THR A 245 -6.28 -17.34 12.99
C THR A 245 -5.20 -16.36 12.55
N LEU A 246 -4.58 -15.61 13.47
CA LEU A 246 -3.49 -14.67 13.18
C LEU A 246 -2.24 -15.40 12.66
N LEU A 247 -1.93 -16.57 13.22
CA LEU A 247 -0.79 -17.39 12.76
C LEU A 247 -1.01 -17.86 11.32
N VAL A 248 -2.19 -18.44 11.03
CA VAL A 248 -2.56 -18.90 9.68
C VAL A 248 -2.59 -17.74 8.69
N PHE A 249 -3.22 -16.63 9.07
CA PHE A 249 -3.33 -15.45 8.22
C PHE A 249 -1.96 -14.83 7.92
N GLY A 250 -1.11 -14.65 8.95
CA GLY A 250 0.24 -14.13 8.77
C GLY A 250 1.10 -15.05 7.90
N TYR A 251 0.97 -16.37 8.07
CA TYR A 251 1.64 -17.34 7.21
C TYR A 251 1.21 -17.21 5.75
N ILE A 252 -0.10 -17.18 5.48
CA ILE A 252 -0.65 -17.07 4.12
C ILE A 252 -0.20 -15.75 3.48
N LYS A 253 -0.36 -14.62 4.19
CA LYS A 253 0.06 -13.29 3.72
C LYS A 253 1.53 -13.29 3.30
N THR A 254 2.42 -13.83 4.12
CA THR A 254 3.85 -13.88 3.79
C THR A 254 4.15 -14.83 2.63
N CYS A 255 3.47 -15.98 2.53
CA CYS A 255 3.65 -16.93 1.42
C CYS A 255 3.13 -16.38 0.08
N VAL A 256 2.08 -15.55 0.10
CA VAL A 256 1.58 -14.89 -1.12
C VAL A 256 2.62 -13.92 -1.68
N VAL A 257 3.38 -13.23 -0.82
CA VAL A 257 4.40 -12.26 -1.23
C VAL A 257 5.73 -12.92 -1.61
N ARG A 258 6.23 -13.85 -0.77
CA ARG A 258 7.54 -14.50 -0.96
C ARG A 258 7.51 -15.77 -1.81
N GLY A 259 6.34 -16.34 -2.03
CA GLY A 259 6.15 -17.62 -2.69
C GLY A 259 6.03 -18.80 -1.71
N TRP A 260 5.47 -19.90 -2.22
CA TRP A 260 5.05 -21.05 -1.41
C TRP A 260 6.09 -22.17 -1.27
N ARG A 261 7.20 -22.11 -2.02
CA ARG A 261 8.20 -23.18 -2.10
C ARG A 261 9.55 -22.74 -1.57
N GLY A 262 10.16 -23.55 -0.70
CA GLY A 262 11.49 -23.34 -0.11
C GLY A 262 11.45 -23.34 1.42
N SER A 263 12.46 -23.94 2.06
CA SER A 263 12.57 -23.98 3.53
C SER A 263 12.58 -22.56 4.14
N ASP A 264 13.26 -21.64 3.48
CA ASP A 264 13.38 -20.24 3.92
C ASP A 264 12.04 -19.49 3.84
N ASN A 265 11.20 -19.84 2.87
CA ASN A 265 9.87 -19.24 2.70
C ASN A 265 8.87 -19.73 3.76
N ILE A 266 8.97 -21.01 4.15
CA ILE A 266 8.17 -21.57 5.25
C ILE A 266 8.59 -20.92 6.58
N ALA A 267 9.89 -20.78 6.82
CA ALA A 267 10.41 -20.08 8.01
C ALA A 267 9.96 -18.61 8.04
N ALA A 268 10.00 -17.91 6.91
CA ALA A 268 9.49 -16.55 6.79
C ALA A 268 7.98 -16.48 7.06
N GLY A 269 7.19 -17.45 6.57
CA GLY A 269 5.75 -17.54 6.83
C GLY A 269 5.44 -17.71 8.32
N ILE A 270 6.14 -18.59 9.00
CA ILE A 270 5.99 -18.79 10.45
C ILE A 270 6.36 -17.50 11.20
N LYS A 271 7.46 -16.84 10.81
CA LYS A 271 7.86 -15.53 11.39
C LYS A 271 6.77 -14.48 11.19
N GLY A 272 6.15 -14.43 10.01
CA GLY A 272 5.02 -13.54 9.72
C GLY A 272 3.79 -13.82 10.58
N GLY A 273 3.43 -15.09 10.76
CA GLY A 273 2.37 -15.52 11.68
C GLY A 273 2.63 -15.11 13.12
N VAL A 274 3.84 -15.38 13.62
CA VAL A 274 4.25 -14.99 14.99
C VAL A 274 4.22 -13.48 15.18
N GLN A 275 4.69 -12.70 14.21
CA GLN A 275 4.62 -11.25 14.24
C GLN A 275 3.18 -10.75 14.35
N MET A 276 2.25 -11.35 13.59
CA MET A 276 0.83 -11.00 13.64
C MET A 276 0.20 -11.31 15.00
N CYS A 277 0.53 -12.47 15.60
CA CYS A 277 0.11 -12.81 16.96
C CYS A 277 0.64 -11.83 18.00
N LEU A 278 1.90 -11.38 17.88
CA LEU A 278 2.48 -10.38 18.78
C LEU A 278 1.76 -9.05 18.66
N VAL A 279 1.50 -8.55 17.44
CA VAL A 279 0.76 -7.30 17.22
C VAL A 279 -0.65 -7.40 17.79
N GLY A 280 -1.36 -8.50 17.52
CA GLY A 280 -2.70 -8.75 18.08
C GLY A 280 -2.71 -8.83 19.60
N GLY A 281 -1.72 -9.50 20.20
CA GLY A 281 -1.55 -9.60 21.64
C GLY A 281 -1.27 -8.25 22.30
N VAL A 282 -0.40 -7.42 21.69
CA VAL A 282 -0.11 -6.06 22.17
C VAL A 282 -1.35 -5.18 22.08
N ALA A 283 -2.09 -5.23 20.96
CA ALA A 283 -3.33 -4.47 20.79
C ALA A 283 -4.38 -4.86 21.84
N ALA A 284 -4.61 -6.16 22.05
CA ALA A 284 -5.54 -6.65 23.07
C ALA A 284 -5.09 -6.29 24.49
N GLY A 285 -3.80 -6.43 24.80
CA GLY A 285 -3.24 -6.03 26.09
C GLY A 285 -3.42 -4.54 26.36
N ALA A 286 -3.19 -3.69 25.36
CA ALA A 286 -3.41 -2.24 25.46
C ALA A 286 -4.90 -1.91 25.69
N ALA A 287 -5.81 -2.55 24.96
CA ALA A 287 -7.25 -2.35 25.14
C ALA A 287 -7.73 -2.77 26.54
N ILE A 288 -7.29 -3.95 27.03
CA ILE A 288 -7.58 -4.41 28.39
C ILE A 288 -7.03 -3.42 29.44
N ALA A 289 -5.80 -2.95 29.27
CA ALA A 289 -5.17 -2.01 30.20
C ALA A 289 -5.94 -0.69 30.26
N LEU A 290 -6.32 -0.12 29.11
CA LEU A 290 -7.09 1.12 29.04
C LEU A 290 -8.45 0.99 29.73
N VAL A 291 -9.19 -0.10 29.46
CA VAL A 291 -10.51 -0.31 30.08
C VAL A 291 -10.38 -0.49 31.60
N ARG A 292 -9.39 -1.24 32.07
CA ARG A 292 -9.13 -1.42 33.51
C ARG A 292 -8.75 -0.11 34.20
N MET A 293 -7.86 0.69 33.62
CA MET A 293 -7.45 1.97 34.20
C MET A 293 -8.61 2.94 34.38
N ILE A 294 -9.57 2.93 33.45
CA ILE A 294 -10.77 3.77 33.55
C ILE A 294 -11.76 3.18 34.56
N GLY A 295 -11.93 1.86 34.58
CA GLY A 295 -12.84 1.16 35.49
C GLY A 295 -12.41 1.20 36.96
N ASP A 296 -11.11 1.19 37.25
CA ASP A 296 -10.57 1.26 38.61
C ASP A 296 -10.59 2.70 39.19
N GLY A 297 -10.86 3.70 38.35
CA GLY A 297 -10.92 5.12 38.73
C GLY A 297 -12.31 5.62 39.13
N SER A 298 -13.35 4.79 39.04
CA SER A 298 -14.76 5.11 39.36
C SER A 298 -15.28 4.32 40.55
#